data_AF-A0A961ZHY9-F1
#
_entry.id   AF-A0A961ZHY9-F1
#
_cell.length_a   1.000
_cell.length_b   1.000
_cell.length_c   1.000
_cell.angle_alpha   90.00
_cell.angle_beta   90.00
_cell.angle_gamma   90.00
#
_symmetry.space_group_name_H-M   'P 1'
#
loop_
_entity.id
_entity.type
_entity.pdbx_description
1 polymer ?
#
loop_
_entity_poly.entity_id
_entity_poly.type
_entity_poly.pdbx_seq_one_letter_code
_entity_poly.pdbx_strand_id
1 'polypeptide(L)'
;MIKRLILAAALSAGLSGAALAADNPDDCLKEAFDIAQSAEGKKLADADLDSLETMLSKMEAQCDAKEFDAASKTGEEIKAMLATK
;
A
#
# COMPACT_ATOMS: atom_id res chain seq x y z
N MET A 1 -8.69 -44.85 -6.92
CA MET A 1 -7.31 -44.31 -7.01
C MET A 1 -7.41 -42.79 -7.01
N ILE A 2 -7.40 -42.19 -5.83
CA ILE A 2 -7.62 -40.75 -5.61
C ILE A 2 -6.24 -40.10 -5.53
N LYS A 3 -5.86 -39.39 -6.59
CA LYS A 3 -4.60 -38.65 -6.68
C LYS A 3 -4.78 -37.36 -5.88
N ARG A 4 -4.42 -37.43 -4.59
CA ARG A 4 -4.38 -36.31 -3.66
C ARG A 4 -3.34 -35.29 -4.15
N LEU A 5 -3.80 -34.29 -4.91
CA LEU A 5 -3.06 -33.05 -5.06
C LEU A 5 -3.36 -32.19 -3.83
N ILE A 6 -2.55 -32.42 -2.80
CA ILE A 6 -2.30 -31.46 -1.74
C ILE A 6 -1.50 -30.34 -2.42
N LEU A 7 -2.16 -29.27 -2.86
CA LEU A 7 -1.47 -27.99 -3.01
C LEU A 7 -1.68 -27.23 -1.71
N ALA A 8 -0.57 -27.10 -0.99
CA ALA A 8 -0.47 -26.51 0.32
C ALA A 8 -1.18 -25.16 0.40
N ALA A 9 -2.15 -25.08 1.30
CA ALA A 9 -2.46 -23.84 1.98
C ALA A 9 -1.20 -23.42 2.76
N ALA A 10 -0.37 -22.58 2.15
CA ALA A 10 0.68 -21.84 2.87
C ALA A 10 0.04 -20.64 3.58
N LEU A 11 -0.77 -20.93 4.59
CA LEU A 11 -1.28 -19.98 5.58
C LEU A 11 -0.54 -20.24 6.89
N SER A 12 0.72 -19.81 6.98
CA SER A 12 1.41 -19.58 8.27
C SER A 12 2.83 -19.08 8.06
N ALA A 13 2.98 -17.76 7.88
CA ALA A 13 4.15 -17.02 8.35
C ALA A 13 3.63 -15.68 8.87
N GLY A 14 3.61 -15.53 10.20
CA GLY A 14 3.27 -14.26 10.83
C GLY A 14 4.32 -13.19 10.53
N LEU A 15 3.88 -11.93 10.50
CA LEU A 15 4.60 -10.77 11.00
C LEU A 15 6.11 -10.68 10.66
N SER A 16 6.43 -10.60 9.37
CA SER A 16 7.67 -10.01 8.85
C SER A 16 7.35 -9.49 7.46
N GLY A 17 7.02 -8.20 7.40
CA GLY A 17 6.50 -7.51 6.23
C GLY A 17 7.50 -7.49 5.07
N ALA A 18 7.47 -8.54 4.25
CA ALA A 18 7.67 -8.33 2.83
C ALA A 18 6.34 -7.75 2.32
N ALA A 19 6.19 -6.44 2.36
CA ALA A 19 5.28 -5.78 1.43
C ALA A 19 5.65 -6.33 0.06
N LEU A 20 4.73 -7.02 -0.60
CA LEU A 20 4.89 -7.36 -2.00
C LEU A 20 4.98 -6.00 -2.70
N ALA A 21 6.21 -5.58 -3.02
CA ALA A 21 6.43 -4.35 -3.76
C ALA A 21 5.61 -4.45 -5.04
N ALA A 22 4.82 -3.43 -5.37
CA ALA A 22 4.01 -3.46 -6.58
C ALA A 22 4.90 -3.71 -7.80
N ASP A 23 4.62 -4.75 -8.59
CA ASP A 23 5.42 -5.12 -9.76
C ASP A 23 4.87 -4.48 -11.06
N ASN A 24 3.74 -3.80 -10.98
CA ASN A 24 3.10 -3.11 -12.09
C ASN A 24 2.31 -1.87 -11.62
N PRO A 25 1.97 -0.95 -12.55
CA PRO A 25 1.26 0.29 -12.20
C PRO A 25 -0.11 0.05 -11.56
N ASP A 26 -0.86 -0.95 -12.01
CA ASP A 26 -2.20 -1.22 -11.49
C ASP A 26 -2.16 -1.64 -10.01
N ASP A 27 -1.22 -2.52 -9.65
CA ASP A 27 -1.02 -2.93 -8.25
C ASP A 27 -0.50 -1.78 -7.38
N CYS A 28 0.33 -0.89 -7.95
CA CYS A 28 0.86 0.28 -7.26
C CYS A 28 -0.24 1.32 -6.97
N LEU A 29 -1.05 1.64 -7.97
CA LEU A 29 -2.20 2.54 -7.84
C LEU A 29 -3.25 1.97 -6.89
N LYS A 30 -3.43 0.64 -6.91
CA LYS A 30 -4.29 -0.05 -5.95
C LYS A 30 -3.78 0.15 -4.51
N GLU A 31 -2.48 0.09 -4.27
CA GLU A 31 -1.93 0.36 -2.94
C GLU A 31 -2.19 1.82 -2.50
N ALA A 32 -2.00 2.80 -3.39
CA ALA A 32 -2.32 4.20 -3.12
C ALA A 32 -3.81 4.38 -2.75
N PHE A 33 -4.71 3.72 -3.48
CA PHE A 33 -6.14 3.75 -3.21
C PHE A 33 -6.53 3.08 -1.88
N ASP A 34 -5.91 1.93 -1.56
CA ASP A 34 -6.16 1.23 -0.29
C ASP A 34 -5.66 2.08 0.91
N ILE A 35 -4.55 2.82 0.74
CA ILE A 35 -4.07 3.79 1.72
C ILE A 35 -5.07 4.95 1.90
N ALA A 36 -5.56 5.53 0.80
CA ALA A 36 -6.54 6.62 0.85
C ALA A 36 -7.83 6.21 1.60
N GLN A 37 -8.40 5.05 1.27
CA GLN A 37 -9.56 4.51 2.00
C GLN A 37 -9.27 4.29 3.49
N SER A 38 -8.08 3.82 3.84
CA SER A 38 -7.71 3.63 5.25
C SER A 38 -7.64 4.95 6.02
N ALA A 39 -7.36 6.06 5.33
CA ALA A 39 -7.28 7.39 5.91
C ALA A 39 -8.65 8.04 6.13
N GLU A 40 -9.67 7.73 5.29
CA GLU A 40 -11.03 8.27 5.45
C GLU A 40 -11.62 7.99 6.85
N GLY A 41 -11.24 6.86 7.46
CA GLY A 41 -11.66 6.48 8.81
C GLY A 41 -10.98 7.24 9.96
N LYS A 42 -9.91 8.01 9.69
CA LYS A 42 -9.03 8.59 10.73
C LYS A 42 -9.38 10.00 11.16
N LYS A 43 -10.42 10.64 10.59
CA LYS A 43 -10.85 12.01 10.94
C LYS A 43 -9.66 12.99 11.00
N LEU A 44 -8.83 12.95 9.96
CA LEU A 44 -7.65 13.80 9.84
C LEU A 44 -8.04 15.28 9.88
N ALA A 45 -7.17 16.12 10.43
CA ALA A 45 -7.34 17.57 10.34
C ALA A 45 -7.10 18.04 8.90
N ASP A 46 -7.65 19.19 8.52
CA ASP A 46 -7.53 19.73 7.15
C ASP A 46 -6.07 19.79 6.66
N ALA A 47 -5.14 20.21 7.52
CA ALA A 47 -3.71 20.26 7.18
C ALA A 47 -3.09 18.87 6.93
N ASP A 48 -3.60 17.83 7.61
CA ASP A 48 -3.15 16.44 7.40
C ASP A 48 -3.80 15.84 6.15
N LEU A 49 -5.05 16.25 5.82
CA LEU A 49 -5.72 15.88 4.57
C LEU A 49 -4.99 16.46 3.36
N ASP A 50 -4.66 17.75 3.38
CA ASP A 50 -3.88 18.40 2.31
C ASP A 50 -2.52 17.71 2.11
N SER A 51 -1.86 17.34 3.21
CA SER A 51 -0.58 16.63 3.17
C SER A 51 -0.75 15.21 2.62
N LEU A 52 -1.79 14.51 3.03
CA LEU A 52 -2.14 13.18 2.53
C LEU A 52 -2.40 13.19 1.02
N GLU A 53 -3.22 14.11 0.52
CA GLU A 53 -3.53 14.26 -0.90
C GLU A 53 -2.27 14.54 -1.74
N THR A 54 -1.39 15.40 -1.22
CA THR A 54 -0.10 15.70 -1.88
C THR A 54 0.78 14.45 -1.99
N MET A 55 0.87 13.65 -0.93
CA MET A 55 1.68 12.43 -0.95
C MET A 55 1.06 11.32 -1.79
N LEU A 56 -0.27 11.16 -1.77
CA LEU A 56 -0.98 10.22 -2.63
C LEU A 56 -0.78 10.58 -4.11
N SER A 57 -0.93 11.86 -4.47
CA SER A 57 -0.67 12.34 -5.83
C SER A 57 0.77 12.07 -6.27
N LYS A 58 1.74 12.22 -5.36
CA LYS A 58 3.14 11.88 -5.61
C LYS A 58 3.32 10.37 -5.82
N MET A 59 2.68 9.54 -5.00
CA MET A 59 2.73 8.09 -5.11
C MET A 59 2.12 7.62 -6.44
N GLU A 60 0.98 8.17 -6.85
CA GLU A 60 0.35 7.90 -8.16
C GLU A 60 1.28 8.26 -9.32
N ALA A 61 1.91 9.45 -9.29
CA ALA A 61 2.89 9.84 -10.31
C ALA A 61 4.10 8.90 -10.38
N GLN A 62 4.56 8.38 -9.23
CA GLN A 62 5.63 7.38 -9.18
C GLN A 62 5.16 6.02 -9.72
N CYS A 63 3.92 5.61 -9.44
CA CYS A 63 3.32 4.41 -10.01
C CYS A 63 3.25 4.48 -11.54
N ASP A 64 2.79 5.62 -12.08
CA ASP A 64 2.72 5.88 -13.52
C ASP A 64 4.10 5.88 -14.19
N ALA A 65 5.10 6.43 -13.50
CA ALA A 65 6.49 6.43 -13.93
C ALA A 65 7.20 5.07 -13.77
N LYS A 66 6.52 4.06 -13.21
CA LYS A 66 7.08 2.75 -12.84
C LYS A 66 8.23 2.82 -11.84
N GLU A 67 8.25 3.88 -11.03
CA GLU A 67 9.19 4.08 -9.93
C GLU A 67 8.65 3.39 -8.66
N PHE A 68 8.41 2.08 -8.73
CA PHE A 68 7.68 1.35 -7.68
C PHE A 68 8.38 1.37 -6.31
N ASP A 69 9.71 1.35 -6.28
CA ASP A 69 10.48 1.52 -5.04
C ASP A 69 10.26 2.90 -4.40
N ALA A 70 10.12 3.95 -5.23
CA ALA A 70 9.87 5.30 -4.77
C ALA A 70 8.41 5.45 -4.30
N ALA A 71 7.46 4.87 -5.04
CA ALA A 71 6.06 4.80 -4.65
C ALA A 71 5.87 4.06 -3.32
N SER A 72 6.54 2.91 -3.14
CA SER A 72 6.51 2.14 -1.89
C SER A 72 7.00 2.97 -0.71
N LYS A 73 8.10 3.73 -0.87
CA LYS A 73 8.62 4.62 0.19
C LYS A 73 7.61 5.72 0.53
N THR A 74 7.01 6.35 -0.47
CA THR A 74 5.96 7.36 -0.22
C THR A 74 4.73 6.73 0.44
N GLY A 75 4.35 5.51 0.08
CA GLY A 75 3.30 4.75 0.78
C GLY A 75 3.63 4.47 2.26
N GLU A 76 4.89 4.13 2.57
CA GLU A 76 5.36 3.96 3.96
C GLU A 76 5.34 5.27 4.75
N GLU A 77 5.76 6.39 4.13
CA GLU A 77 5.69 7.73 4.71
C GLU A 77 4.25 8.11 5.07
N ILE A 78 3.29 7.85 4.16
CA ILE A 78 1.87 8.07 4.40
C ILE A 78 1.38 7.21 5.58
N LYS A 79 1.68 5.90 5.57
CA LYS A 79 1.30 4.99 6.66
C LYS A 79 1.86 5.45 8.01
N ALA A 80 3.10 5.95 8.04
CA ALA A 80 3.72 6.48 9.26
C ALA A 80 3.01 7.73 9.77
N MET A 81 2.65 8.67 8.87
CA MET A 81 1.83 9.84 9.23
C MET A 81 0.49 9.41 9.83
N LEU A 82 -0.23 8.52 9.15
CA LEU A 82 -1.53 8.03 9.59
C LEU A 82 -1.45 7.28 10.93
N ALA A 83 -0.34 6.58 11.23
CA ALA A 83 -0.15 5.90 12.51
C ALA A 83 -0.06 6.85 13.71
N THR A 84 0.25 8.14 13.49
CA THR A 84 0.32 9.17 14.53
C THR A 84 -1.00 9.92 14.76
N LYS A 85 -2.06 9.55 14.04
CA LYS A 85 -3.40 10.16 14.08
C LYS A 85 -4.42 9.16 14.59
#